data_AF-A0AAV4FV65-F1
#
_entry.id   AF-A0AAV4FV65-F1
#
_cell.length_a   1.000
_cell.length_b   1.000
_cell.length_c   1.000
_cell.angle_alpha   90.00
_cell.angle_beta   90.00
_cell.angle_gamma   90.00
#
_symmetry.space_group_name_H-M   'P 1'
#
loop_
_entity.id
_entity.type
_entity.pdbx_description
1 polymer ?
#
loop_
_entity_poly.entity_id
_entity_poly.type
_entity_poly.pdbx_seq_one_letter_code
_entity_poly.pdbx_strand_id
1 'polypeptide(L)'
;MAEADVPKINDDQVTIPESAQSILSRLYGLKQGEAEDAGAFAGRLKDAILQAVQLGRVRREDVDTMLCEAFEGGLRRETKAVTSYLFASRKVFSELVVDVKRKEKDLIDKGGTVASVRHQK
;
A
#
# COMPACT_ATOMS: atom_id res chain seq x y z
N MET A 1 -48.30 38.47 -18.26
CA MET A 1 -46.97 38.62 -17.62
C MET A 1 -46.59 37.23 -17.13
N ALA A 2 -45.72 36.54 -17.87
CA ALA A 2 -45.31 35.18 -17.52
C ALA A 2 -44.09 35.25 -16.61
N GLU A 3 -44.19 34.62 -15.44
CA GLU A 3 -43.11 34.44 -14.48
C GLU A 3 -41.93 33.72 -15.15
N ALA A 4 -40.74 34.27 -14.98
CA ALA A 4 -39.51 33.67 -15.45
C ALA A 4 -39.18 32.46 -14.57
N ASP A 5 -39.24 31.27 -15.17
CA ASP A 5 -38.77 30.01 -14.60
C ASP A 5 -37.26 30.12 -14.36
N VAL A 6 -36.87 30.29 -13.09
CA VAL A 6 -35.48 30.29 -12.66
C VAL A 6 -35.01 28.82 -12.68
N PRO A 7 -33.97 28.47 -13.45
CA PRO A 7 -33.48 27.11 -13.47
C PRO A 7 -32.94 26.74 -12.07
N LYS A 8 -33.56 25.72 -11.48
CA LYS A 8 -33.08 25.03 -10.28
C LYS A 8 -31.65 24.58 -10.53
N ILE A 9 -30.72 25.17 -9.79
CA ILE A 9 -29.34 24.69 -9.70
C ILE A 9 -29.44 23.31 -9.06
N ASN A 10 -29.38 22.27 -9.89
CA ASN A 10 -29.28 20.91 -9.39
C ASN A 10 -27.96 20.83 -8.64
N ASP A 11 -28.06 20.38 -7.39
CA ASP A 11 -27.00 19.88 -6.52
C ASP A 11 -26.36 18.66 -7.22
N ASP A 12 -25.66 18.90 -8.32
CA ASP A 12 -24.83 17.90 -8.96
C ASP A 12 -23.64 17.70 -8.04
N GLN A 13 -23.80 16.70 -7.17
CA GLN A 13 -22.78 16.02 -6.37
C GLN A 13 -21.44 16.74 -6.42
N VAL A 14 -21.23 17.65 -5.47
CA VAL A 14 -19.89 18.15 -5.15
C VAL A 14 -19.06 16.92 -4.80
N THR A 15 -18.44 16.35 -5.81
CA THR A 15 -17.37 15.37 -5.68
C THR A 15 -16.24 16.21 -5.11
N ILE A 16 -16.20 16.30 -3.78
CA ILE A 16 -15.09 16.96 -3.07
C ILE A 16 -13.85 16.32 -3.68
N PRO A 17 -13.00 17.08 -4.41
CA PRO A 17 -11.84 16.49 -5.05
C PRO A 17 -11.00 15.93 -3.91
N GLU A 18 -10.92 14.60 -3.82
CA GLU A 18 -10.11 13.92 -2.82
C GLU A 18 -8.73 14.57 -2.86
N SER A 19 -8.39 15.29 -1.80
CA SER A 19 -7.21 16.15 -1.82
C SER A 19 -5.97 15.26 -1.94
N ALA A 20 -4.89 15.76 -2.56
CA ALA A 20 -3.61 15.04 -2.61
C ALA A 20 -3.22 14.55 -1.21
N GLN A 21 -3.46 15.37 -0.19
CA GLN A 21 -3.21 15.05 1.21
C GLN A 21 -4.08 13.91 1.75
N SER A 22 -5.34 13.79 1.32
CA SER A 22 -6.21 12.65 1.65
C SER A 22 -5.67 11.35 1.07
N ILE A 23 -5.25 11.36 -0.19
CA ILE A 23 -4.74 10.16 -0.88
C ILE A 23 -3.40 9.71 -0.30
N LEU A 24 -2.50 10.65 0.01
CA LEU A 24 -1.23 10.34 0.66
C LEU A 24 -1.43 9.86 2.10
N SER A 25 -2.34 10.49 2.86
CA SER A 25 -2.69 10.01 4.21
C SER A 25 -3.23 8.58 4.16
N ARG A 26 -4.04 8.27 3.15
CA ARG A 26 -4.51 6.90 2.91
C ARG A 26 -3.34 5.98 2.59
N LEU A 27 -2.47 6.34 1.64
CA LEU A 27 -1.31 5.52 1.24
C LEU A 27 -0.42 5.16 2.43
N TYR A 28 0.05 6.14 3.20
CA TYR A 28 0.93 5.92 4.37
C TYR A 28 0.19 5.34 5.58
N GLY A 29 -1.15 5.39 5.58
CA GLY A 29 -2.00 4.77 6.60
C GLY A 29 -2.25 3.27 6.36
N LEU A 30 -2.03 2.75 5.16
CA LEU A 30 -2.26 1.34 4.85
C LEU A 30 -1.27 0.46 5.63
N LYS A 31 -1.82 -0.57 6.29
CA LYS A 31 -1.05 -1.63 6.96
C LYS A 31 -1.30 -2.97 6.28
N GLN A 32 -0.30 -3.83 6.30
CA GLN A 32 -0.41 -5.22 5.91
C GLN A 32 -1.32 -5.96 6.92
N GLY A 33 -2.35 -6.65 6.42
CA GLY A 33 -3.23 -7.46 7.25
C GLY A 33 -2.57 -8.73 7.80
N GLU A 34 -3.16 -9.32 8.84
CA GLU A 34 -2.60 -10.52 9.51
C GLU A 34 -2.57 -11.78 8.63
N ALA A 35 -3.52 -11.93 7.70
CA ALA A 35 -3.56 -13.04 6.75
C ALA A 35 -3.04 -12.64 5.35
N GLU A 36 -2.56 -11.41 5.21
CA GLU A 36 -2.18 -10.84 3.92
C GLU A 36 -0.69 -11.02 3.65
N ASP A 37 -0.33 -11.50 2.48
CA ASP A 37 1.06 -11.56 2.06
C ASP A 37 1.58 -10.20 1.59
N ALA A 38 2.89 -10.01 1.69
CA ALA A 38 3.54 -8.75 1.32
C ALA A 38 3.33 -8.36 -0.15
N GLY A 39 3.07 -9.32 -1.04
CA GLY A 39 2.74 -9.05 -2.44
C GLY A 39 1.34 -8.46 -2.61
N ALA A 40 0.35 -9.01 -1.93
CA ALA A 40 -1.00 -8.45 -1.90
C ALA A 40 -1.01 -7.03 -1.30
N PHE A 41 -0.24 -6.81 -0.23
CA PHE A 41 -0.10 -5.50 0.38
C PHE A 41 0.54 -4.49 -0.58
N ALA A 42 1.61 -4.88 -1.26
CA ALA A 42 2.24 -4.06 -2.28
C ALA A 42 1.30 -3.70 -3.45
N GLY A 43 0.39 -4.62 -3.81
CA GLY A 43 -0.66 -4.37 -4.80
C GLY A 43 -1.57 -3.22 -4.37
N ARG A 44 -2.10 -3.28 -3.14
CA ARG A 44 -2.97 -2.22 -2.61
C ARG A 44 -2.28 -0.85 -2.55
N LEU A 45 -0.99 -0.82 -2.22
CA LEU A 45 -0.20 0.42 -2.25
C LEU A 45 -0.08 0.96 -3.68
N LYS A 46 0.19 0.10 -4.68
CA LYS A 46 0.21 0.49 -6.10
C LYS A 46 -1.12 1.07 -6.55
N ASP A 47 -2.23 0.41 -6.22
CA ASP A 47 -3.56 0.92 -6.59
C ASP A 47 -3.85 2.29 -5.98
N ALA A 48 -3.44 2.52 -4.72
CA ALA A 48 -3.61 3.80 -4.05
C ALA A 48 -2.76 4.91 -4.70
N ILE A 49 -1.49 4.65 -4.99
CA ILE A 49 -0.62 5.68 -5.58
C ILE A 49 -0.93 5.93 -7.06
N LEU A 50 -1.38 4.92 -7.81
CA LEU A 50 -1.79 5.09 -9.21
C LEU A 50 -3.01 6.02 -9.33
N GLN A 51 -3.93 5.98 -8.37
CA GLN A 51 -5.01 6.97 -8.30
C GLN A 51 -4.46 8.39 -8.08
N ALA A 52 -3.46 8.56 -7.20
CA ALA A 52 -2.81 9.85 -6.98
C ALA A 52 -2.10 10.37 -8.24
N VAL A 53 -1.46 9.48 -9.00
CA VAL A 53 -0.79 9.81 -10.27
C VAL A 53 -1.80 10.20 -11.35
N GLN A 54 -2.92 9.47 -11.48
CA GLN A 54 -3.98 9.79 -12.45
C GLN A 54 -4.60 11.16 -12.20
N LEU A 55 -4.71 11.56 -10.93
CA LEU A 55 -5.18 12.88 -10.51
C LEU A 55 -4.11 13.98 -10.59
N GLY A 56 -2.92 13.68 -11.11
CA GLY A 56 -1.80 14.62 -11.24
C GLY A 56 -1.23 15.09 -9.90
N ARG A 57 -1.47 14.35 -8.81
CA ARG A 57 -1.04 14.71 -7.45
C ARG A 57 0.33 14.14 -7.07
N VAL A 58 0.77 13.09 -7.75
CA VAL A 58 2.07 12.44 -7.57
C VAL A 58 2.77 12.35 -8.93
N ARG A 59 4.04 12.71 -8.99
CA ARG A 59 4.85 12.54 -10.20
C ARG A 59 5.28 11.10 -10.32
N ARG A 60 5.36 10.59 -11.55
CA ARG A 60 5.76 9.20 -11.81
C ARG A 60 7.16 8.86 -11.29
N GLU A 61 8.07 9.84 -11.26
CA GLU A 61 9.43 9.69 -10.73
C GLU A 61 9.46 9.45 -9.21
N ASP A 62 8.46 9.95 -8.48
CA ASP A 62 8.38 9.82 -7.02
C ASP A 62 7.70 8.51 -6.58
N VAL A 63 6.98 7.84 -7.50
CA VAL A 63 6.14 6.67 -7.18
C VAL A 63 6.92 5.56 -6.50
N ASP A 64 8.08 5.18 -7.03
CA ASP A 64 8.89 4.10 -6.46
C ASP A 64 9.38 4.42 -5.05
N THR A 65 9.83 5.66 -4.82
CA THR A 65 10.27 6.13 -3.49
C THR A 65 9.13 6.07 -2.49
N MET A 66 7.98 6.65 -2.85
CA MET A 66 6.80 6.70 -1.97
C MET A 66 6.23 5.31 -1.69
N LEU A 67 6.24 4.41 -2.67
CA LEU A 67 5.84 3.01 -2.49
C LEU A 67 6.80 2.28 -1.54
N CYS A 68 8.11 2.47 -1.67
CA CYS A 68 9.09 1.88 -0.77
C CYS A 68 8.87 2.33 0.68
N GLU A 69 8.70 3.64 0.91
CA GLU A 69 8.45 4.20 2.25
C GLU A 69 7.13 3.70 2.86
N ALA A 70 6.04 3.76 2.09
CA ALA A 70 4.72 3.31 2.55
C ALA A 70 4.71 1.80 2.83
N PHE A 71 5.41 1.02 2.01
CA PHE A 71 5.57 -0.42 2.22
C PHE A 71 6.34 -0.71 3.50
N GLU A 72 7.51 -0.08 3.70
CA GLU A 72 8.27 -0.28 4.94
C GLU A 72 7.50 0.13 6.20
N GLY A 73 6.74 1.22 6.12
CA GLY A 73 5.93 1.74 7.22
C GLY A 73 4.69 0.90 7.52
N GLY A 74 4.20 0.15 6.53
CA GLY A 74 2.98 -0.65 6.64
C GLY A 74 3.18 -2.15 6.80
N LEU A 75 4.40 -2.67 6.60
CA LEU A 75 4.71 -4.07 6.83
C LEU A 75 4.45 -4.49 8.28
N ARG A 76 4.06 -5.75 8.46
CA ARG A 76 3.95 -6.37 9.79
C ARG A 76 5.30 -6.37 10.50
N ARG A 77 5.26 -6.26 11.82
CA ARG A 77 6.47 -6.20 12.66
C ARG A 77 7.43 -7.38 12.41
N GLU A 78 6.89 -8.59 12.26
CA GLU A 78 7.65 -9.81 12.03
C GLU A 78 8.34 -9.80 10.65
N THR A 79 7.58 -9.49 9.60
CA THR A 79 8.12 -9.35 8.24
C THR A 79 9.16 -8.23 8.19
N LYS A 80 8.87 -7.07 8.80
CA LYS A 80 9.79 -5.93 8.89
C LYS A 80 11.09 -6.31 9.59
N ALA A 81 11.04 -7.00 10.72
CA ALA A 81 12.24 -7.40 11.48
C ALA A 81 13.28 -8.16 10.64
N VAL A 82 12.86 -8.96 9.66
CA VAL A 82 13.78 -9.72 8.80
C VAL A 82 14.01 -9.12 7.42
N THR A 83 13.41 -7.97 7.13
CA THR A 83 13.47 -7.32 5.81
C THR A 83 13.96 -5.88 5.85
N SER A 84 14.05 -5.23 7.02
CA SER A 84 14.48 -3.82 7.13
C SER A 84 15.77 -3.50 6.38
N TYR A 85 16.75 -4.41 6.35
CA TYR A 85 18.01 -4.18 5.62
C TYR A 85 17.83 -4.12 4.09
N LEU A 86 16.75 -4.68 3.54
CA LEU A 86 16.46 -4.62 2.10
C LEU A 86 16.08 -3.19 1.67
N PHE A 87 15.51 -2.39 2.57
CA PHE A 87 15.07 -1.02 2.30
C PHE A 87 16.23 -0.02 2.26
N ALA A 88 17.37 -0.34 2.88
CA ALA A 88 18.54 0.54 2.90
C ALA A 88 19.27 0.67 1.55
N SER A 89 19.04 -0.26 0.62
CA SER A 89 19.88 -0.42 -0.58
C SER A 89 19.12 -0.39 -1.91
N ARG A 90 17.78 -0.50 -1.91
CA ARG A 90 16.99 -0.61 -3.14
C ARG A 90 16.20 0.66 -3.45
N LYS A 91 16.21 1.03 -4.74
CA LYS A 91 15.39 2.11 -5.31
C LYS A 91 14.17 1.63 -6.10
N VAL A 92 14.11 0.34 -6.43
CA VAL A 92 13.05 -0.22 -7.27
C VAL A 92 12.10 -1.05 -6.42
N PHE A 93 10.87 -0.59 -6.34
CA PHE A 93 9.80 -1.16 -5.52
C PHE A 93 9.46 -2.59 -5.93
N SER A 94 9.38 -2.87 -7.24
CA SER A 94 9.03 -4.21 -7.72
C SER A 94 10.02 -5.29 -7.28
N GLU A 95 11.32 -4.99 -7.30
CA GLU A 95 12.33 -5.93 -6.82
C GLU A 95 12.30 -6.10 -5.30
N LEU A 96 12.11 -5.00 -4.57
CA LEU A 96 11.97 -5.02 -3.12
C LEU A 96 10.82 -5.92 -2.67
N VAL A 97 9.67 -5.83 -3.32
CA VAL A 97 8.49 -6.67 -3.03
C VAL A 97 8.82 -8.15 -3.23
N VAL A 98 9.56 -8.51 -4.28
CA VAL A 98 9.96 -9.90 -4.54
C VAL A 98 10.85 -10.44 -3.41
N ASP A 99 11.84 -9.65 -2.98
CA ASP A 99 12.73 -10.07 -1.89
C ASP A 99 12.00 -10.18 -0.55
N VAL A 100 11.15 -9.20 -0.23
CA VAL A 100 10.33 -9.22 0.99
C VAL A 100 9.41 -10.43 0.99
N LYS A 101 8.73 -10.70 -0.12
CA LYS A 101 7.85 -11.88 -0.27
C LYS A 101 8.61 -13.20 -0.08
N ARG A 102 9.84 -13.29 -0.60
CA ARG A 102 10.69 -14.47 -0.42
C ARG A 102 11.06 -14.66 1.06
N LYS A 103 11.41 -13.58 1.76
CA LYS A 103 11.76 -13.61 3.19
C LYS A 103 10.57 -13.91 4.08
N GLU A 104 9.41 -13.34 3.76
CA GLU A 104 8.16 -13.65 4.46
C GLU A 104 7.78 -15.13 4.31
N LYS A 105 7.93 -15.70 3.11
CA LYS A 105 7.71 -17.13 2.89
C LYS A 105 8.69 -17.99 3.70
N ASP A 106 9.98 -17.63 3.73
CA ASP A 106 11.01 -18.33 4.50
C ASP A 106 10.73 -18.28 6.02
N LEU A 107 10.20 -17.16 6.52
CA LEU A 107 9.72 -17.04 7.90
C LEU A 107 8.57 -18.01 8.20
N ILE A 108 7.57 -18.06 7.31
CA ILE A 108 6.41 -18.95 7.48
C ILE A 108 6.84 -20.41 7.46
N ASP A 109 7.74 -20.78 6.55
CA ASP A 109 8.24 -22.15 6.40
C ASP A 109 9.08 -22.59 7.62
N LYS A 110 9.98 -21.72 8.10
CA LYS A 110 10.81 -21.98 9.30
C LYS A 110 9.99 -21.95 10.60
N GLY A 111 9.00 -21.07 10.69
CA GLY A 111 8.04 -21.01 11.80
C GLY A 111 7.07 -22.21 11.83
N GLY A 112 6.69 -22.74 10.66
CA GLY A 112 5.91 -23.97 10.54
C GLY A 112 6.71 -25.24 10.85
N THR A 113 8.01 -25.24 10.54
CA THR A 113 8.89 -26.39 10.78
C THR A 113 9.07 -26.67 12.28
N VAL A 114 9.13 -25.65 13.14
CA VAL A 114 9.25 -25.85 14.61
C VAL A 114 7.99 -26.40 15.28
N ALA A 115 6.82 -26.29 14.65
CA ALA A 115 5.57 -26.82 15.19
C ALA A 115 5.38 -28.33 14.94
N SER A 116 6.08 -28.91 13.94
CA SER A 116 5.91 -30.32 13.56
C SER A 116 6.86 -31.29 14.26
N VAL A 117 7.94 -30.82 14.91
CA VAL A 117 8.95 -31.72 15.53
C VAL A 117 8.64 -32.09 16.99
N ARG A 118 7.51 -31.68 17.56
CA ARG A 118 7.15 -31.96 18.98
C ARG A 118 6.25 -33.18 19.22
N HIS A 119 5.94 -33.96 18.19
CA HIS A 119 5.20 -35.23 18.36
C HIS A 119 5.96 -36.40 17.71
N GLN A 120 7.05 -36.81 18.34
CA GLN A 120 7.50 -38.20 18.30
C GLN A 120 8.55 -38.42 19.39
N LYS A 121 8.08 -38.83 20.57
CA LYS A 121 8.81 -39.67 21.49
C LYS A 121 7.83 -40.57 22.24
#